data_AF-A0A9D0YXW8-F1
#
_entry.id   AF-A0A9D0YXW8-F1
#
_cell.length_a   1.000
_cell.length_b   1.000
_cell.length_c   1.000
_cell.angle_alpha   90.00
_cell.angle_beta   90.00
_cell.angle_gamma   90.00
#
_symmetry.space_group_name_H-M   'P 1'
#
loop_
_entity.id
_entity.type
_entity.pdbx_description
1 polymer ?
#
loop_
_entity_poly.entity_id
_entity_poly.type
_entity_poly.pdbx_seq_one_letter_code
_entity_poly.pdbx_strand_id
1 'polypeptide(L)'
;MGAMKDRWNHTKEKVKETREYTNTREGSIFGFTVCMIIIVVLLLFLRLNNNNSTNNPTTTATPNPFQTPDVTSDVEKNKEEFKNILDANYEFSYTITANGSTTTYIGKTYHNKESFTRVQNGVASAFYKLNDSYFNSNYATVENPYQYQEFMDIDNVLSLLDYASIEENTGSQVTANIYASDIYDIVYPESFYDPTSVITVPADTISFTVQDDQVTSIHYDLNNFITSSTSGAITSLTIDLTYSNFGTVEDFSIGS
;
A
#
# COMPACT_ATOMS: atom_id res chain seq x y z
N MET A 1 -41.03 38.43 -25.32
CA MET A 1 -40.39 37.53 -26.31
C MET A 1 -38.85 37.63 -26.29
N GLY A 2 -38.22 37.84 -25.13
CA GLY A 2 -36.76 37.99 -24.98
C GLY A 2 -36.10 36.87 -24.16
N ALA A 3 -36.78 36.32 -23.15
CA ALA A 3 -36.16 35.37 -22.21
C ALA A 3 -35.97 33.91 -22.73
N MET A 4 -36.55 33.56 -23.89
CA MET A 4 -36.33 32.23 -24.51
C MET A 4 -35.20 32.23 -25.56
N LYS A 5 -34.75 33.40 -26.02
CA LYS A 5 -33.67 33.49 -27.03
C LYS A 5 -32.29 33.33 -26.39
N ASP A 6 -32.13 33.79 -25.15
CA ASP A 6 -30.86 33.69 -24.42
C ASP A 6 -30.56 32.27 -23.90
N ARG A 7 -31.60 31.48 -23.60
CA ARG A 7 -31.41 30.05 -23.23
C ARG A 7 -30.98 29.18 -24.41
N TRP A 8 -31.25 29.55 -25.66
CA TRP A 8 -30.83 28.75 -26.82
C TRP A 8 -29.38 29.04 -27.25
N ASN A 9 -28.90 30.27 -27.05
CA ASN A 9 -27.51 30.61 -27.37
C ASN A 9 -26.51 30.03 -26.34
N HIS A 10 -26.87 29.96 -25.06
CA HIS A 10 -26.00 29.34 -24.04
C HIS A 10 -25.84 27.81 -24.21
N THR A 11 -26.82 27.13 -24.83
CA THR A 11 -26.70 25.69 -25.11
C THR A 11 -25.84 25.40 -26.34
N LYS A 12 -25.77 26.33 -27.32
CA LYS A 12 -24.91 26.15 -28.50
C LYS A 12 -23.43 26.37 -28.20
N GLU A 13 -23.08 27.25 -27.26
CA GLU A 13 -21.69 27.42 -26.82
C GLU A 13 -21.20 26.19 -26.04
N LYS A 14 -22.02 25.65 -25.11
CA LYS A 14 -21.65 24.43 -24.39
C LYS A 14 -21.48 23.21 -25.29
N VAL A 15 -22.30 23.06 -26.34
CA VAL A 15 -22.17 21.94 -27.31
C VAL A 15 -20.99 22.13 -28.27
N LYS A 16 -20.48 23.35 -28.46
CA LYS A 16 -19.28 23.63 -29.25
C LYS A 16 -18.00 23.37 -28.45
N GLU A 17 -17.98 23.69 -27.15
CA GLU A 17 -16.86 23.34 -26.25
C GLU A 17 -16.75 21.82 -26.01
N THR A 18 -17.85 21.06 -26.09
CA THR A 18 -17.76 19.58 -25.95
C THR A 18 -17.36 18.84 -27.22
N ARG A 19 -17.12 19.53 -28.36
CA ARG A 19 -16.77 18.89 -29.64
C ARG A 19 -15.32 19.10 -30.11
N GLU A 20 -14.46 19.75 -29.33
CA GLU A 20 -13.02 19.82 -29.60
C GLU A 20 -12.16 18.82 -28.82
N TYR A 21 -12.77 17.94 -28.01
CA TYR A 21 -12.06 16.81 -27.36
C TYR A 21 -12.55 15.44 -27.85
N THR A 22 -12.75 15.32 -29.17
CA THR A 22 -12.90 14.01 -29.82
C THR A 22 -12.13 14.02 -31.12
N ASN A 23 -10.80 14.19 -31.07
CA ASN A 23 -9.95 13.80 -32.17
C ASN A 23 -8.49 13.56 -31.78
N THR A 24 -8.20 12.50 -31.01
CA THR A 24 -6.88 11.84 -30.98
C THR A 24 -6.95 10.39 -30.47
N ARG A 25 -8.12 9.74 -30.50
CA ARG A 25 -8.24 8.33 -30.07
C ARG A 25 -7.63 7.33 -31.08
N GLU A 26 -7.31 7.76 -32.29
CA GLU A 26 -6.57 6.95 -33.27
C GLU A 26 -5.06 7.23 -33.26
N GLY A 27 -4.61 8.39 -32.75
CA GLY A 27 -3.19 8.71 -32.58
C GLY A 27 -2.57 8.08 -31.33
N SER A 28 -3.33 7.95 -30.24
CA SER A 28 -2.82 7.34 -29.00
C SER A 28 -2.69 5.83 -29.08
N ILE A 29 -3.62 5.13 -29.76
CA ILE A 29 -3.54 3.67 -29.94
C ILE A 29 -2.39 3.28 -30.88
N PHE A 30 -2.14 4.09 -31.92
CA PHE A 30 -0.96 3.90 -32.78
C PHE A 30 0.35 4.20 -32.04
N GLY A 31 0.40 5.22 -31.19
CA GLY A 31 1.58 5.54 -30.37
C GLY A 31 1.92 4.43 -29.37
N PHE A 32 0.93 3.92 -28.62
CA PHE A 32 1.14 2.83 -27.66
C PHE A 32 1.55 1.51 -28.33
N THR A 33 0.99 1.19 -29.49
CA THR A 33 1.33 -0.05 -30.22
C THR A 33 2.73 0.01 -30.81
N VAL A 34 3.15 1.16 -31.37
CA VAL A 34 4.52 1.35 -31.88
C VAL A 34 5.55 1.32 -30.74
N CYS A 35 5.27 1.94 -29.60
CA CYS A 35 6.15 1.88 -28.43
C CYS A 35 6.31 0.46 -27.88
N MET A 36 5.23 -0.34 -27.81
CA MET A 36 5.31 -1.74 -27.38
C MET A 36 6.13 -2.60 -28.35
N ILE A 37 6.01 -2.40 -29.67
CA ILE A 37 6.83 -3.11 -30.67
C ILE A 37 8.31 -2.75 -30.51
N ILE A 38 8.64 -1.47 -30.26
CA ILE A 38 10.02 -1.02 -30.03
C ILE A 38 10.60 -1.67 -28.76
N ILE A 39 9.83 -1.74 -27.66
CA ILE A 39 10.25 -2.37 -26.40
C ILE A 39 10.49 -3.88 -26.60
N VAL A 40 9.61 -4.59 -27.30
CA VAL A 40 9.77 -6.02 -27.58
C VAL A 40 10.98 -6.30 -28.47
N VAL A 41 11.24 -5.46 -29.47
CA VAL A 41 12.43 -5.56 -30.32
C VAL A 41 13.72 -5.29 -29.52
N LEU A 42 13.73 -4.32 -28.60
CA LEU A 42 14.84 -4.04 -27.69
C LEU A 42 15.14 -5.23 -26.75
N LEU A 43 14.11 -5.84 -26.18
CA LEU A 43 14.24 -7.04 -25.34
C LEU A 43 14.77 -8.26 -26.13
N LEU A 44 14.42 -8.38 -27.42
CA LEU A 44 14.95 -9.42 -28.30
C LEU A 44 16.41 -9.16 -28.70
N PHE A 45 16.81 -7.91 -28.96
CA PHE A 45 18.22 -7.56 -29.21
C PHE A 45 19.10 -7.79 -27.98
N LEU A 46 18.59 -7.53 -26.77
CA LEU A 46 19.30 -7.85 -25.52
C LEU A 46 19.48 -9.36 -25.30
N ARG A 47 18.54 -10.19 -25.74
CA ARG A 47 18.66 -11.66 -25.66
C ARG A 47 19.55 -12.26 -26.76
N LEU A 48 19.66 -11.62 -27.93
CA LEU A 48 20.46 -12.13 -29.06
C LEU A 48 21.93 -11.69 -29.04
N ASN A 49 22.30 -10.66 -28.27
CA ASN A 49 23.68 -10.16 -28.21
C ASN A 49 24.57 -10.88 -27.17
N ASN A 50 24.05 -11.90 -26.46
CA ASN A 50 24.79 -12.55 -25.36
C ASN A 50 25.37 -13.94 -25.69
N ASN A 51 25.41 -14.34 -26.96
CA ASN A 51 26.14 -15.53 -27.36
C ASN A 51 27.35 -15.17 -28.22
N ASN A 52 28.48 -14.88 -27.55
CA ASN A 52 29.78 -15.34 -28.02
C ASN A 52 30.88 -15.28 -26.95
N SER A 53 31.56 -16.43 -26.85
CA SER A 53 32.93 -16.65 -26.43
C SER A 53 33.28 -16.77 -24.93
N THR A 54 33.58 -18.02 -24.58
CA THR A 54 34.46 -18.53 -23.52
C THR A 54 35.86 -17.92 -23.52
N ASN A 55 36.41 -17.58 -22.34
CA ASN A 55 37.64 -18.15 -21.74
C ASN A 55 38.09 -17.35 -20.48
N ASN A 56 38.41 -18.07 -19.40
CA ASN A 56 38.99 -17.62 -18.11
C ASN A 56 40.55 -17.58 -18.20
N PRO A 57 41.33 -17.18 -17.16
CA PRO A 57 41.15 -16.18 -16.10
C PRO A 57 42.39 -15.28 -15.87
N THR A 58 42.23 -14.06 -15.32
CA THR A 58 43.27 -13.45 -14.46
C THR A 58 42.68 -12.43 -13.48
N THR A 59 43.07 -12.58 -12.22
CA THR A 59 42.69 -11.79 -11.05
C THR A 59 43.26 -10.37 -11.06
N THR A 60 42.39 -9.37 -10.89
CA THR A 60 42.70 -8.09 -10.24
C THR A 60 41.43 -7.55 -9.58
N ALA A 61 41.43 -7.46 -8.25
CA ALA A 61 40.31 -6.94 -7.47
C ALA A 61 40.01 -5.50 -7.90
N THR A 62 38.81 -5.29 -8.42
CA THR A 62 38.24 -4.00 -8.83
C THR A 62 36.86 -3.89 -8.14
N PRO A 63 36.43 -2.72 -7.64
CA PRO A 63 35.24 -2.62 -6.80
C PRO A 63 34.00 -3.10 -7.56
N ASN A 64 33.23 -3.98 -6.94
CA ASN A 64 32.06 -4.61 -7.53
C ASN A 64 31.03 -3.52 -7.93
N PRO A 65 30.61 -3.40 -9.19
CA PRO A 65 29.48 -2.57 -9.56
C PRO A 65 28.20 -3.23 -9.04
N PHE A 66 27.36 -2.45 -8.36
CA PHE A 66 25.99 -2.75 -7.92
C PHE A 66 25.43 -4.08 -8.45
N GLN A 67 25.47 -5.12 -7.60
CA GLN A 67 24.55 -6.24 -7.76
C GLN A 67 23.15 -5.69 -7.53
N THR A 68 22.30 -5.78 -8.55
CA THR A 68 20.85 -5.71 -8.36
C THR A 68 20.51 -6.91 -7.46
N PRO A 69 19.93 -6.70 -6.27
CA PRO A 69 19.46 -7.81 -5.44
C PRO A 69 18.48 -8.66 -6.26
N ASP A 70 18.49 -9.97 -6.05
CA ASP A 70 17.54 -10.90 -6.68
C ASP A 70 16.16 -10.73 -6.01
N VAL A 71 15.47 -9.63 -6.34
CA VAL A 71 14.20 -9.19 -5.75
C VAL A 71 13.12 -10.29 -5.86
N THR A 72 13.19 -11.19 -6.85
CA THR A 72 12.17 -12.21 -7.10
C THR A 72 12.07 -13.28 -6.00
N SER A 73 13.18 -13.60 -5.32
CA SER A 73 13.19 -14.65 -4.29
C SER A 73 12.69 -14.17 -2.92
N ASP A 74 12.82 -12.87 -2.64
CA ASP A 74 12.36 -12.27 -1.38
C ASP A 74 10.84 -12.04 -1.37
N VAL A 75 10.22 -11.76 -2.53
CA VAL A 75 8.77 -11.50 -2.64
C VAL A 75 7.92 -12.76 -2.39
N GLU A 76 8.28 -13.90 -2.99
CA GLU A 76 7.56 -15.16 -2.75
C GLU A 76 7.74 -15.64 -1.31
N LYS A 77 8.91 -15.38 -0.72
CA LYS A 77 9.18 -15.67 0.68
C LYS A 77 8.31 -14.83 1.62
N ASN A 78 8.19 -13.52 1.36
CA ASN A 78 7.31 -12.64 2.14
C ASN A 78 5.86 -13.12 2.09
N LYS A 79 5.35 -13.57 0.92
CA LYS A 79 3.98 -14.10 0.83
C LYS A 79 3.73 -15.32 1.72
N GLU A 80 4.71 -16.22 1.82
CA GLU A 80 4.59 -17.40 2.69
C GLU A 80 4.62 -17.01 4.18
N GLU A 81 5.48 -16.08 4.57
CA GLU A 81 5.57 -15.58 5.96
C GLU A 81 4.28 -14.87 6.42
N PHE A 82 3.51 -14.29 5.49
CA PHE A 82 2.22 -13.63 5.77
C PHE A 82 1.02 -14.57 5.65
N LYS A 83 1.20 -15.84 5.28
CA LYS A 83 0.12 -16.77 4.95
C LYS A 83 -0.95 -16.88 6.04
N ASN A 84 -0.57 -16.92 7.32
CA ASN A 84 -1.54 -17.08 8.40
C ASN A 84 -2.39 -15.84 8.65
N ILE A 85 -1.89 -14.66 8.27
CA ILE A 85 -2.69 -13.44 8.27
C ILE A 85 -3.66 -13.49 7.08
N LEU A 86 -3.20 -13.94 5.90
CA LEU A 86 -4.04 -14.13 4.70
C LEU A 86 -5.16 -15.18 4.90
N ASP A 87 -4.93 -16.21 5.71
CA ASP A 87 -5.95 -17.20 6.08
C ASP A 87 -7.08 -16.60 6.96
N ALA A 88 -6.89 -15.38 7.45
CA ALA A 88 -7.87 -14.59 8.22
C ALA A 88 -8.41 -15.30 9.46
N ASN A 89 -7.55 -15.99 10.23
CA ASN A 89 -7.92 -16.60 11.51
C ASN A 89 -6.85 -16.29 12.56
N TYR A 90 -7.04 -15.22 13.33
CA TYR A 90 -6.06 -14.74 14.31
C TYR A 90 -6.68 -13.72 15.28
N GLU A 91 -6.01 -13.48 16.39
CA GLU A 91 -6.21 -12.30 17.24
C GLU A 91 -5.21 -11.21 16.88
N PHE A 92 -5.62 -9.95 16.98
CA PHE A 92 -4.77 -8.81 16.61
C PHE A 92 -4.86 -7.65 17.59
N SER A 93 -3.79 -6.85 17.60
CA SER A 93 -3.80 -5.47 18.10
C SER A 93 -3.27 -4.55 17.01
N TYR A 94 -4.00 -3.46 16.77
CA TYR A 94 -3.63 -2.41 15.81
C TYR A 94 -3.57 -1.08 16.55
N THR A 95 -2.38 -0.51 16.69
CA THR A 95 -2.15 0.72 17.45
C THR A 95 -1.63 1.81 16.53
N ILE A 96 -2.25 2.99 16.61
CA ILE A 96 -1.82 4.18 15.89
C ILE A 96 -1.42 5.21 16.93
N THR A 97 -0.22 5.78 16.77
CA THR A 97 0.23 6.91 17.57
C THR A 97 0.50 8.10 16.67
N ALA A 98 -0.36 9.11 16.75
CA ALA A 98 -0.22 10.36 16.00
C ALA A 98 0.02 11.52 16.95
N ASN A 99 1.15 12.24 16.82
CA ASN A 99 1.55 13.31 17.75
C ASN A 99 1.47 12.89 19.24
N GLY A 100 1.80 11.63 19.56
CA GLY A 100 1.72 11.07 20.91
C GLY A 100 0.31 10.74 21.41
N SER A 101 -0.73 10.98 20.62
CA SER A 101 -2.09 10.50 20.91
C SER A 101 -2.27 9.11 20.33
N THR A 102 -2.78 8.18 21.14
CA THR A 102 -2.89 6.77 20.75
C THR A 102 -4.34 6.34 20.57
N THR A 103 -4.60 5.63 19.48
CA THR A 103 -5.82 4.83 19.25
C THR A 103 -5.41 3.38 19.09
N THR A 104 -6.00 2.47 19.85
CA THR A 104 -5.73 1.03 19.75
C THR A 104 -7.00 0.25 19.42
N TYR A 105 -6.93 -0.66 18.47
CA TYR A 105 -7.98 -1.61 18.14
C TYR A 105 -7.50 -3.00 18.54
N ILE A 106 -8.26 -3.67 19.40
CA ILE A 106 -7.93 -5.03 19.87
C ILE A 106 -9.09 -5.93 19.46
N GLY A 107 -8.80 -7.01 18.75
CA GLY A 107 -9.85 -7.84 18.20
C GLY A 107 -9.39 -9.21 17.73
N LYS A 108 -10.32 -9.87 17.06
CA LYS A 108 -10.13 -11.19 16.45
C LYS A 108 -10.80 -11.26 15.10
N THR A 109 -10.21 -12.03 14.21
CA THR A 109 -10.66 -12.28 12.85
C THR A 109 -10.96 -13.75 12.66
N TYR A 110 -12.08 -14.05 12.00
CA TYR A 110 -12.45 -15.38 11.52
C TYR A 110 -13.03 -15.26 10.11
N HIS A 111 -12.20 -15.54 9.11
CA HIS A 111 -12.50 -15.35 7.69
C HIS A 111 -12.97 -13.91 7.40
N ASN A 112 -14.22 -13.75 7.00
CA ASN A 112 -14.84 -12.48 6.66
C ASN A 112 -15.48 -11.76 7.87
N LYS A 113 -15.20 -12.22 9.10
CA LYS A 113 -15.76 -11.68 10.34
C LYS A 113 -14.67 -11.09 11.21
N GLU A 114 -14.92 -9.92 11.79
CA GLU A 114 -14.08 -9.36 12.84
C GLU A 114 -14.95 -8.92 14.02
N SER A 115 -14.44 -9.10 15.23
CA SER A 115 -14.96 -8.45 16.43
C SER A 115 -13.81 -7.74 17.13
N PHE A 116 -13.97 -6.45 17.39
CA PHE A 116 -12.89 -5.64 17.92
C PHE A 116 -13.39 -4.49 18.79
N THR A 117 -12.51 -4.01 19.65
CA THR A 117 -12.73 -2.86 20.52
C THR A 117 -11.74 -1.76 20.15
N ARG A 118 -12.26 -0.58 19.82
CA ARG A 118 -11.46 0.64 19.71
C ARG A 118 -11.32 1.27 21.09
N VAL A 119 -10.09 1.50 21.54
CA VAL A 119 -9.73 2.23 22.74
C VAL A 119 -9.06 3.53 22.32
N GLN A 120 -9.70 4.66 22.62
CA GLN A 120 -9.19 5.98 22.30
C GLN A 120 -9.47 6.92 23.46
N ASN A 121 -8.45 7.63 23.95
CA ASN A 121 -8.57 8.56 25.09
C ASN A 121 -9.24 7.92 26.32
N GLY A 122 -8.95 6.63 26.57
CA GLY A 122 -9.54 5.86 27.67
C GLY A 122 -10.98 5.39 27.45
N VAL A 123 -11.60 5.70 26.31
CA VAL A 123 -12.95 5.24 25.95
C VAL A 123 -12.86 3.99 25.10
N ALA A 124 -13.50 2.90 25.55
CA ALA A 124 -13.63 1.66 24.81
C ALA A 124 -14.97 1.62 24.05
N SER A 125 -14.94 1.25 22.77
CA SER A 125 -16.13 1.10 21.92
C SER A 125 -16.02 -0.18 21.12
N ALA A 126 -17.03 -1.06 21.23
CA ALA A 126 -17.05 -2.34 20.53
C ALA A 126 -17.66 -2.19 19.12
N PHE A 127 -17.04 -2.89 18.17
CA PHE A 127 -17.42 -2.93 16.77
C PHE A 127 -17.32 -4.35 16.23
N TYR A 128 -18.00 -4.55 15.11
CA TYR A 128 -17.97 -5.80 14.36
C TYR A 128 -17.84 -5.48 12.87
N LYS A 129 -17.21 -6.39 12.13
CA LYS A 129 -17.14 -6.35 10.67
C LYS A 129 -17.66 -7.67 10.11
N LEU A 130 -18.52 -7.60 9.10
CA LEU A 130 -18.96 -8.76 8.34
C LEU A 130 -18.86 -8.42 6.86
N ASN A 131 -17.97 -9.11 6.14
CA ASN A 131 -17.52 -8.70 4.81
C ASN A 131 -17.02 -7.24 4.84
N ASP A 132 -17.56 -6.39 3.98
CA ASP A 132 -17.17 -4.97 3.86
C ASP A 132 -18.03 -4.03 4.74
N SER A 133 -18.90 -4.58 5.58
CA SER A 133 -19.82 -3.79 6.41
C SER A 133 -19.38 -3.76 7.87
N TYR A 134 -19.46 -2.56 8.47
CA TYR A 134 -19.13 -2.33 9.87
C TYR A 134 -20.39 -2.08 10.71
N PHE A 135 -20.34 -2.54 11.95
CA PHE A 135 -21.44 -2.45 12.90
C PHE A 135 -20.94 -1.98 14.27
N ASN A 136 -21.73 -1.17 14.97
CA ASN A 136 -21.46 -0.85 16.37
C ASN A 136 -21.98 -1.94 17.32
N SER A 137 -21.82 -1.73 18.62
CA SER A 137 -22.28 -2.65 19.68
C SER A 137 -23.78 -2.98 19.67
N ASN A 138 -24.60 -2.14 19.03
CA ASN A 138 -26.04 -2.36 18.87
C ASN A 138 -26.39 -3.02 17.52
N TYR A 139 -25.37 -3.50 16.78
CA TYR A 139 -25.49 -4.05 15.43
C TYR A 139 -26.08 -3.09 14.39
N ALA A 140 -26.03 -1.78 14.66
CA ALA A 140 -26.38 -0.79 13.65
C ALA A 140 -25.18 -0.58 12.72
N THR A 141 -25.44 -0.51 11.41
CA THR A 141 -24.42 -0.21 10.42
C THR A 141 -23.80 1.16 10.69
N VAL A 142 -22.47 1.24 10.59
CA VAL A 142 -21.68 2.45 10.77
C VAL A 142 -20.64 2.56 9.66
N GLU A 143 -20.07 3.76 9.51
CA GLU A 143 -18.85 3.93 8.71
C GLU A 143 -17.70 3.13 9.33
N ASN A 144 -16.68 2.85 8.51
CA ASN A 144 -15.48 2.16 8.97
C ASN A 144 -14.86 2.88 10.18
N PRO A 145 -14.75 2.21 11.33
CA PRO A 145 -14.21 2.82 12.55
C PRO A 145 -12.67 2.83 12.57
N TYR A 146 -11.98 2.12 11.67
CA TYR A 146 -10.53 2.09 11.60
C TYR A 146 -9.97 3.39 11.02
N GLN A 147 -8.99 3.94 11.72
CA GLN A 147 -8.12 5.00 11.18
C GLN A 147 -6.98 4.33 10.41
N TYR A 148 -6.54 4.92 9.29
CA TYR A 148 -5.41 4.41 8.50
C TYR A 148 -5.53 2.91 8.12
N GLN A 149 -6.76 2.46 7.82
CA GLN A 149 -7.06 1.05 7.53
C GLN A 149 -6.21 0.48 6.39
N GLU A 150 -5.72 1.35 5.49
CA GLU A 150 -5.00 0.94 4.30
C GLU A 150 -3.65 0.31 4.64
N PHE A 151 -3.11 0.59 5.84
CA PHE A 151 -1.90 -0.05 6.39
C PHE A 151 -2.19 -1.37 7.13
N MET A 152 -3.47 -1.75 7.27
CA MET A 152 -3.87 -3.08 7.74
C MET A 152 -4.11 -4.05 6.58
N ASP A 153 -4.34 -3.53 5.37
CA ASP A 153 -4.58 -4.34 4.18
C ASP A 153 -3.29 -5.03 3.74
N ILE A 154 -3.27 -6.37 3.84
CA ILE A 154 -2.08 -7.16 3.56
C ILE A 154 -1.63 -7.05 2.11
N ASP A 155 -2.53 -6.82 1.16
CA ASP A 155 -2.14 -6.61 -0.24
C ASP A 155 -1.35 -5.30 -0.39
N ASN A 156 -1.75 -4.24 0.34
CA ASN A 156 -0.99 -3.00 0.40
C ASN A 156 0.34 -3.19 1.13
N VAL A 157 0.36 -3.94 2.25
CA VAL A 157 1.60 -4.22 2.98
C VAL A 157 2.62 -4.93 2.09
N LEU A 158 2.21 -6.00 1.42
CA LEU A 158 3.07 -6.74 0.51
C LEU A 158 3.56 -5.85 -0.64
N SER A 159 2.66 -5.04 -1.21
CA SER A 159 3.03 -4.09 -2.27
C SER A 159 4.05 -3.05 -1.79
N LEU A 160 3.92 -2.53 -0.57
CA LEU A 160 4.91 -1.60 0.00
C LEU A 160 6.27 -2.29 0.21
N LEU A 161 6.28 -3.54 0.69
CA LEU A 161 7.51 -4.29 0.88
C LEU A 161 8.22 -4.62 -0.44
N ASP A 162 7.47 -4.81 -1.53
CA ASP A 162 8.04 -5.03 -2.88
C ASP A 162 8.80 -3.80 -3.40
N TYR A 163 8.40 -2.59 -2.98
CA TYR A 163 9.04 -1.33 -3.35
C TYR A 163 10.10 -0.89 -2.35
N ALA A 164 9.99 -1.33 -1.10
CA ALA A 164 10.88 -0.92 -0.03
C ALA A 164 12.31 -1.45 -0.26
N SER A 165 13.29 -0.62 0.09
CA SER A 165 14.69 -1.04 0.08
C SER A 165 15.06 -1.65 1.43
N ILE A 166 15.34 -2.96 1.43
CA ILE A 166 15.71 -3.70 2.64
C ILE A 166 17.07 -3.18 3.15
N GLU A 167 17.10 -2.62 4.36
CA GLU A 167 18.31 -2.11 4.98
C GLU A 167 18.98 -3.15 5.87
N GLU A 168 18.18 -3.88 6.66
CA GLU A 168 18.70 -4.72 7.73
C GLU A 168 17.84 -5.97 7.93
N ASN A 169 18.53 -7.11 8.05
CA ASN A 169 17.93 -8.37 8.45
C ASN A 169 18.72 -8.89 9.67
N THR A 170 18.17 -8.68 10.86
CA THR A 170 18.79 -9.13 12.11
C THR A 170 17.93 -10.20 12.78
N GLY A 171 18.29 -11.46 12.53
CA GLY A 171 17.59 -12.60 13.13
C GLY A 171 16.13 -12.66 12.68
N SER A 172 15.22 -12.30 13.57
CA SER A 172 13.77 -12.33 13.35
C SER A 172 13.20 -11.01 12.83
N GLN A 173 13.97 -9.92 12.79
CA GLN A 173 13.48 -8.61 12.38
C GLN A 173 14.02 -8.22 11.00
N VAL A 174 13.12 -7.75 10.15
CA VAL A 174 13.44 -7.17 8.84
C VAL A 174 12.99 -5.73 8.85
N THR A 175 13.86 -4.82 8.41
CA THR A 175 13.56 -3.39 8.28
C THR A 175 13.83 -2.94 6.85
N ALA A 176 12.87 -2.21 6.29
CA ALA A 176 12.95 -1.67 4.94
C ALA A 176 12.55 -0.19 4.92
N ASN A 177 13.23 0.58 4.07
CA ASN A 177 12.92 1.98 3.83
C ASN A 177 11.89 2.12 2.71
N ILE A 178 10.91 2.99 2.91
CA ILE A 178 9.87 3.29 1.93
C ILE A 178 9.78 4.80 1.73
N TYR A 179 9.68 5.26 0.48
CA TYR A 179 9.51 6.68 0.21
C TYR A 179 8.03 7.06 0.25
N ALA A 180 7.76 8.30 0.68
CA ALA A 180 6.40 8.83 0.75
C ALA A 180 5.66 8.80 -0.61
N SER A 181 6.36 8.87 -1.74
CA SER A 181 5.77 8.72 -3.08
C SER A 181 5.22 7.32 -3.30
N ASP A 182 5.95 6.29 -2.90
CA ASP A 182 5.52 4.89 -3.04
C ASP A 182 4.31 4.62 -2.15
N ILE A 183 4.27 5.20 -0.94
CA ILE A 183 3.10 5.15 -0.06
C ILE A 183 1.88 5.77 -0.75
N TYR A 184 2.00 6.95 -1.37
CA TYR A 184 0.88 7.54 -2.10
C TYR A 184 0.42 6.66 -3.25
N ASP A 185 1.35 6.19 -4.08
CA ASP A 185 1.02 5.42 -5.29
C ASP A 185 0.34 4.09 -4.97
N ILE A 186 0.69 3.46 -3.84
CA ILE A 186 0.14 2.16 -3.41
C ILE A 186 -1.11 2.33 -2.55
N VAL A 187 -1.01 3.13 -1.49
CA VAL A 187 -2.02 3.22 -0.42
C VAL A 187 -3.11 4.23 -0.78
N TYR A 188 -2.77 5.25 -1.58
CA TYR A 188 -3.67 6.35 -1.93
C TYR A 188 -3.59 6.73 -3.42
N PRO A 189 -3.78 5.77 -4.36
CA PRO A 189 -3.46 5.93 -5.79
C PRO A 189 -4.21 7.08 -6.49
N GLU A 190 -5.37 7.48 -5.96
CA GLU A 190 -6.19 8.57 -6.48
C GLU A 190 -5.80 9.95 -5.92
N SER A 191 -4.84 10.00 -4.99
CA SER A 191 -4.40 11.25 -4.37
C SER A 191 -3.41 11.98 -5.27
N PHE A 192 -3.67 13.27 -5.49
CA PHE A 192 -2.72 14.14 -6.16
C PHE A 192 -1.76 14.74 -5.12
N TYR A 193 -0.47 14.45 -5.25
CA TYR A 193 0.59 15.06 -4.46
C TYR A 193 1.57 15.79 -5.38
N ASP A 194 2.28 16.79 -4.85
CA ASP A 194 3.39 17.41 -5.57
C ASP A 194 4.60 16.46 -5.50
N PRO A 195 5.02 15.84 -6.61
CA PRO A 195 6.12 14.89 -6.58
C PRO A 195 7.44 15.56 -6.17
N THR A 196 7.60 16.86 -6.41
CA THR A 196 8.82 17.58 -6.04
C THR A 196 8.95 17.81 -4.54
N SER A 197 7.84 17.99 -3.82
CA SER A 197 7.87 18.09 -2.36
C SER A 197 8.12 16.74 -1.70
N VAL A 198 7.57 15.67 -2.28
CA VAL A 198 7.64 14.30 -1.71
C VAL A 198 9.00 13.62 -1.97
N ILE A 199 9.67 13.88 -3.09
CA ILE A 199 11.00 13.31 -3.37
C ILE A 199 12.08 13.86 -2.42
N THR A 200 11.85 15.02 -1.81
CA THR A 200 12.86 15.69 -0.96
C THR A 200 12.80 15.28 0.51
N VAL A 201 11.78 14.54 0.93
CA VAL A 201 11.70 14.06 2.31
C VAL A 201 12.49 12.75 2.49
N PRO A 202 13.09 12.51 3.67
CA PRO A 202 13.72 11.23 3.97
C PRO A 202 12.72 10.07 3.83
N ALA A 203 13.24 8.85 3.64
CA ALA A 203 12.42 7.66 3.64
C ALA A 203 11.83 7.40 5.04
N ASP A 204 10.62 6.86 5.05
CA ASP A 204 9.97 6.24 6.20
C ASP A 204 10.46 4.79 6.35
N THR A 205 10.06 4.13 7.44
CA THR A 205 10.47 2.73 7.68
C THR A 205 9.28 1.81 7.88
N ILE A 206 9.39 0.61 7.34
CA ILE A 206 8.51 -0.52 7.61
C ILE A 206 9.38 -1.63 8.18
N SER A 207 9.04 -2.11 9.37
CA SER A 207 9.71 -3.25 9.99
C SER A 207 8.70 -4.36 10.24
N PHE A 208 9.10 -5.62 10.07
CA PHE A 208 8.29 -6.75 10.46
C PHE A 208 9.11 -7.78 11.24
N THR A 209 8.43 -8.50 12.14
CA THR A 209 9.03 -9.56 12.93
C THR A 209 8.49 -10.91 12.49
N VAL A 210 9.40 -11.81 12.15
CA VAL A 210 9.12 -13.21 11.79
C VAL A 210 9.49 -14.12 12.96
N GLN A 211 8.52 -14.88 13.43
CA GLN A 211 8.71 -15.92 14.44
C GLN A 211 8.07 -17.22 13.94
N ASP A 212 8.80 -18.33 14.02
CA ASP A 212 8.33 -19.64 13.55
C ASP A 212 7.81 -19.60 12.09
N ASP A 213 8.59 -18.91 11.23
CA ASP A 213 8.32 -18.65 9.80
C ASP A 213 7.02 -17.87 9.53
N GLN A 214 6.54 -17.09 10.52
CA GLN A 214 5.31 -16.30 10.43
C GLN A 214 5.52 -14.86 10.87
N VAL A 215 4.92 -13.92 10.15
CA VAL A 215 4.86 -12.52 10.59
C VAL A 215 3.96 -12.38 11.80
N THR A 216 4.55 -11.95 12.92
CA THR A 216 3.83 -11.73 14.19
C THR A 216 3.65 -10.25 14.53
N SER A 217 4.45 -9.37 13.93
CA SER A 217 4.25 -7.93 14.05
C SER A 217 4.74 -7.16 12.82
N ILE A 218 4.13 -6.00 12.61
CA ILE A 218 4.53 -5.01 11.61
C ILE A 218 4.53 -3.64 12.29
N HIS A 219 5.59 -2.88 12.08
CA HIS A 219 5.77 -1.53 12.60
C HIS A 219 6.02 -0.59 11.43
N TYR A 220 5.30 0.53 11.41
CA TYR A 220 5.52 1.62 10.48
C TYR A 220 5.94 2.86 11.26
N ASP A 221 7.04 3.48 10.86
CA ASP A 221 7.38 4.86 11.20
C ASP A 221 7.15 5.71 9.95
N LEU A 222 6.07 6.50 9.95
CA LEU A 222 5.56 7.28 8.81
C LEU A 222 5.72 8.80 9.02
N ASN A 223 6.71 9.20 9.83
CA ASN A 223 6.91 10.58 10.21
C ASN A 223 7.22 11.50 9.01
N ASN A 224 7.94 11.00 8.00
CA ASN A 224 8.29 11.78 6.80
C ASN A 224 7.09 11.86 5.84
N PHE A 225 6.35 10.77 5.65
CA PHE A 225 5.11 10.75 4.88
C PHE A 225 4.08 11.73 5.46
N ILE A 226 3.83 11.69 6.77
CA ILE A 226 2.76 12.51 7.37
C ILE A 226 3.07 14.01 7.38
N THR A 227 4.36 14.36 7.48
CA THR A 227 4.82 15.75 7.40
C THR A 227 4.79 16.31 5.98
N SER A 228 4.95 15.45 4.97
CA SER A 228 4.80 15.84 3.55
C SER A 228 3.34 15.99 3.11
N SER A 229 2.41 15.30 3.79
CA SER A 229 1.00 15.19 3.40
C SER A 229 0.06 16.15 4.13
N THR A 230 0.36 16.47 5.38
CA THR A 230 -0.47 17.37 6.18
C THR A 230 0.19 18.74 6.25
N SER A 231 -0.59 19.82 6.17
CA SER A 231 -0.12 21.19 6.30
C SER A 231 0.34 21.54 7.74
N GLY A 232 1.14 20.67 8.37
CA GLY A 232 1.69 20.80 9.71
C GLY A 232 0.79 20.36 10.86
N ALA A 233 -0.38 19.76 10.60
CA ALA A 233 -1.29 19.33 11.67
C ALA A 233 -0.79 18.07 12.39
N ILE A 234 -0.17 17.15 11.65
CA ILE A 234 0.41 15.92 12.19
C ILE A 234 1.89 15.90 11.82
N THR A 235 2.74 15.80 12.84
CA THR A 235 4.20 15.82 12.70
C THR A 235 4.85 14.49 13.03
N SER A 236 4.10 13.57 13.66
CA SER A 236 4.52 12.20 13.83
C SER A 236 3.35 11.22 13.68
N LEU A 237 3.66 10.07 13.09
CA LEU A 237 2.74 8.95 12.89
C LEU A 237 3.51 7.64 12.97
N THR A 238 3.18 6.81 13.94
CA THR A 238 3.60 5.40 13.96
C THR A 238 2.39 4.49 14.00
N ILE A 239 2.55 3.31 13.41
CA ILE A 239 1.51 2.28 13.35
C ILE A 239 2.12 0.94 13.74
N ASP A 240 1.51 0.25 14.69
CA ASP A 240 1.95 -1.06 15.18
C ASP A 240 0.83 -2.08 15.01
N LEU A 241 1.10 -3.15 14.25
CA LEU A 241 0.26 -4.33 14.14
C LEU A 241 0.93 -5.48 14.88
N THR A 242 0.15 -6.19 15.70
CA THR A 242 0.57 -7.47 16.26
C THR A 242 -0.50 -8.52 16.01
N TYR A 243 -0.05 -9.74 15.77
CA TYR A 243 -0.88 -10.90 15.46
C TYR A 243 -0.53 -12.04 16.39
N SER A 244 -1.53 -12.82 16.78
CA SER A 244 -1.36 -13.96 17.67
C SER A 244 -2.48 -14.98 17.48
N ASN A 245 -2.34 -16.15 18.11
CA ASN A 245 -3.41 -17.15 18.16
C ASN A 245 -3.92 -17.58 16.78
N PHE A 246 -3.00 -17.76 15.83
CA PHE A 246 -3.33 -18.16 14.46
C PHE A 246 -4.05 -19.51 14.42
N GLY A 247 -5.15 -19.58 13.66
CA GLY A 247 -5.92 -20.81 13.45
C GLY A 247 -6.72 -21.30 14.65
N THR A 248 -6.69 -20.59 15.78
CA THR A 248 -7.39 -21.00 17.02
C THR A 248 -8.67 -20.21 17.29
N VAL A 249 -8.96 -19.17 16.50
CA VAL A 249 -10.19 -18.41 16.63
C VAL A 249 -11.36 -19.28 16.18
N GLU A 250 -12.28 -19.55 17.09
CA GLU A 250 -13.55 -20.23 16.79
C GLU A 250 -14.51 -19.29 16.06
N ASP A 251 -15.36 -19.86 15.18
CA ASP A 251 -16.40 -19.09 14.50
C ASP A 251 -17.34 -18.41 15.51
N PHE A 252 -17.81 -17.22 15.17
CA PHE A 252 -18.69 -16.42 16.00
C PHE A 252 -19.81 -15.76 15.18
N SER A 253 -20.89 -15.42 15.86
CA SER A 253 -22.04 -14.73 15.27
C SER A 253 -21.90 -13.22 15.41
N ILE A 254 -22.30 -12.48 14.38
CA ILE A 254 -22.42 -11.02 14.39
C ILE A 254 -23.88 -10.71 14.10
N GLY A 255 -24.57 -10.13 15.08
CA GLY A 255 -26.01 -9.94 15.02
C GLY A 255 -26.79 -11.25 15.16
N SER A 256 -28.03 -11.14 15.61
CA SER A 256 -29.01 -12.23 15.72
C SER A 256 -29.97 -12.22 14.54
#